data_AF-A0A3B4ZRS6-F1
#
_entry.id   AF-A0A3B4ZRS6-F1
#
_cell.length_a   1.000
_cell.length_b   1.000
_cell.length_c   1.000
_cell.angle_alpha   90.00
_cell.angle_beta   90.00
_cell.angle_gamma   90.00
#
_symmetry.space_group_name_H-M   'P 1'
#
loop_
_entity.id
_entity.type
_entity.pdbx_description
1 polymer ?
#
loop_
_entity_poly.entity_id
_entity_poly.type
_entity_poly.pdbx_seq_one_letter_code
_entity_poly.pdbx_strand_id
1 'polypeptide(L)'
;MRESSTMWTDKQRGIRVSKEELLCKNACGYYGNPAWQGFCSKCWRERARPAGAPRQDTRPSNDGTPPTFSKFEEKKNIEKGRRINTMRRLFWGSPSPPKPQESAESRANALKAYQSLEPGDFTGFLKILRSPSSQRLQSRCTAFLNTMEAYHALPVQKQSEIVQDFYQSFAEHFRGLPEAQVTQIMEHVEKLIMTRLHKWVFCHDSCDDEQKDLVLQRRIRSLNWVTPQMLGVPFPEENTSVTGDPFLPAITAIIEMDAKRAPQDKLACVSKCSQHVFEALSTSNSEPANADDFLSGLIYVVLKANPPRLHSNMQYVIRFGLPHSLMAGESGYYFTNLSCAVAFIEKLDGSALNLSPEEFEGYMLGQRAPSAKNKRLQAASDTQHLLEELKNRQENLDQGMDALSVQLQKWVQTVHSQLDEATTQFALVQKEITAQVELSQMVSSSAQDDNEQSVLVLKDQRAGPKDTEC
;
A
#
# COMPACT_ATOMS: atom_id res chain seq x y z
N MET A 1 -34.21 39.73 65.26
CA MET A 1 -34.23 39.62 63.79
C MET A 1 -33.11 38.68 63.39
N ARG A 2 -33.45 37.54 62.78
CA ARG A 2 -32.51 36.53 62.28
C ARG A 2 -32.41 36.70 60.77
N GLU A 3 -31.20 36.82 60.23
CA GLU A 3 -30.96 36.72 58.79
C GLU A 3 -30.36 35.34 58.49
N SER A 4 -31.05 34.60 57.64
CA SER A 4 -30.70 33.24 57.21
C SER A 4 -30.24 33.28 55.75
N SER A 5 -29.04 32.76 55.50
CA SER A 5 -28.52 32.45 54.18
C SER A 5 -29.46 31.52 53.40
N THR A 6 -29.78 31.89 52.17
CA THR A 6 -30.47 31.01 51.22
C THR A 6 -29.46 30.45 50.23
N MET A 7 -29.25 29.14 50.34
CA MET A 7 -28.51 28.29 49.41
C MET A 7 -29.57 27.40 48.74
N TRP A 8 -29.82 27.57 47.43
CA TRP A 8 -30.65 26.63 46.67
C TRP A 8 -29.94 26.20 45.40
N THR A 9 -30.11 24.91 45.15
CA THR A 9 -29.22 24.00 44.45
C THR A 9 -29.50 23.89 42.96
N ASP A 10 -28.42 23.56 42.25
CA ASP A 10 -28.38 23.12 40.86
C ASP A 10 -29.30 21.89 40.62
N LYS A 11 -30.22 22.00 39.66
CA LYS A 11 -31.13 20.92 39.27
C LYS A 11 -30.49 20.10 38.16
N GLN A 12 -29.94 18.94 38.51
CA GLN A 12 -29.59 17.88 37.57
C GLN A 12 -30.80 17.49 36.70
N ARG A 13 -30.75 17.77 35.39
CA ARG A 13 -31.64 17.18 34.39
C ARG A 13 -31.11 15.80 33.99
N GLY A 14 -31.43 14.77 34.77
CA GLY A 14 -31.24 13.37 34.40
C GLY A 14 -32.57 12.74 34.00
N ILE A 15 -32.64 12.13 32.81
CA ILE A 15 -33.78 11.32 32.38
C ILE A 15 -33.85 10.09 33.30
N ARG A 16 -34.74 10.11 34.30
CA ARG A 16 -35.09 8.91 35.07
C ARG A 16 -36.16 8.15 34.30
N VAL A 17 -35.76 7.09 33.60
CA VAL A 17 -36.67 6.04 33.14
C VAL A 17 -36.54 4.88 34.12
N SER A 18 -37.63 4.46 34.74
CA SER A 18 -37.61 3.34 35.68
C SER A 18 -37.45 2.01 34.91
N LYS A 19 -36.87 0.99 35.55
CA LYS A 19 -36.61 -0.31 34.90
C LYS A 19 -37.92 -0.95 34.43
N GLU A 20 -39.02 -0.66 35.13
CA GLU A 20 -40.36 -1.14 34.84
C GLU A 20 -40.93 -0.53 33.55
N GLU A 21 -40.56 0.71 33.20
CA GLU A 21 -40.99 1.39 31.96
C GLU A 21 -40.27 0.88 30.71
N LEU A 22 -39.12 0.24 30.86
CA LEU A 22 -38.36 -0.36 29.74
C LEU A 22 -38.80 -1.79 29.43
N LEU A 23 -39.55 -2.44 30.32
CA LEU A 23 -39.95 -3.84 30.14
C LEU A 23 -41.11 -3.95 29.17
N CYS A 24 -41.13 -5.06 28.42
CA CYS A 24 -42.20 -5.38 27.51
C CYS A 24 -43.53 -5.45 28.26
N LYS A 25 -44.56 -4.79 27.73
CA LYS A 25 -45.93 -4.81 28.27
C LYS A 25 -46.54 -6.19 28.51
N ASN A 26 -46.05 -7.24 27.82
CA ASN A 26 -46.47 -8.63 28.06
C ASN A 26 -45.75 -9.32 29.23
N ALA A 27 -44.95 -8.59 30.01
CA ALA A 27 -44.17 -9.11 31.15
C ALA A 27 -43.32 -10.35 30.81
N CYS A 28 -42.84 -10.45 29.57
CA CYS A 28 -42.09 -11.62 29.09
C CYS A 28 -40.60 -11.64 29.48
N GLY A 29 -40.16 -10.67 30.31
CA GLY A 29 -38.77 -10.54 30.76
C GLY A 29 -37.83 -9.84 29.75
N TYR A 30 -38.31 -9.41 28.58
CA TYR A 30 -37.55 -8.66 27.58
C TYR A 30 -37.92 -7.19 27.57
N TYR A 31 -37.05 -6.33 27.04
CA TYR A 31 -37.29 -4.90 26.90
C TYR A 31 -38.25 -4.57 25.75
N GLY A 32 -39.18 -3.65 26.01
CA GLY A 32 -40.04 -3.03 25.01
C GLY A 32 -39.45 -1.72 24.51
N ASN A 33 -39.90 -1.23 23.37
CA ASN A 33 -39.54 0.10 22.89
C ASN A 33 -40.75 0.87 22.35
N PRO A 34 -40.67 2.20 22.23
CA PRO A 34 -41.79 3.03 21.75
C PRO A 34 -42.23 2.71 20.32
N ALA A 35 -41.29 2.34 19.43
CA ALA A 35 -41.59 1.98 18.04
C ALA A 35 -42.50 0.75 17.92
N TRP A 36 -42.46 -0.14 18.91
CA TRP A 36 -43.35 -1.30 19.05
C TRP A 36 -44.35 -1.12 20.20
N GLN A 37 -44.75 0.11 20.51
CA GLN A 37 -45.77 0.46 21.52
C GLN A 37 -45.50 -0.09 22.94
N GLY A 38 -44.24 -0.31 23.28
CA GLY A 38 -43.80 -0.91 24.55
C GLY A 38 -43.76 -2.44 24.54
N PHE A 39 -43.83 -3.10 23.38
CA PHE A 39 -43.64 -4.55 23.25
C PHE A 39 -42.22 -4.89 22.79
N CYS A 40 -41.73 -6.09 23.16
CA CYS A 40 -40.49 -6.63 22.59
C CYS A 40 -40.77 -7.14 21.16
N SER A 41 -39.70 -7.35 20.39
CA SER A 41 -39.80 -7.81 19.00
C SER A 41 -40.56 -9.13 18.83
N LYS A 42 -40.56 -10.00 19.85
CA LYS A 42 -41.28 -11.28 19.84
C LYS A 42 -42.78 -11.07 20.06
N CYS A 43 -43.16 -10.41 21.16
CA CYS A 43 -44.57 -10.14 21.48
C CYS A 43 -45.24 -9.24 20.44
N TRP A 44 -44.49 -8.31 19.83
CA TRP A 44 -44.99 -7.50 18.72
C TRP A 44 -45.35 -8.34 17.49
N ARG A 45 -44.48 -9.28 17.10
CA ARG A 45 -44.72 -10.19 15.97
C ARG A 45 -45.86 -11.17 16.23
N GLU A 46 -46.00 -11.65 17.46
CA GLU A 46 -47.12 -12.52 17.85
C GLU A 46 -48.46 -11.78 17.78
N ARG A 47 -48.49 -10.50 18.18
CA ARG A 47 -49.70 -9.65 18.08
C ARG A 47 -50.05 -9.27 16.65
N ALA A 48 -49.06 -9.09 15.78
CA ALA A 48 -49.24 -8.73 14.38
C ALA A 48 -49.61 -9.92 13.47
N ARG A 49 -49.68 -11.15 13.99
CA ARG A 49 -50.08 -12.32 13.20
C ARG A 49 -51.61 -12.39 13.04
N PRO A 50 -52.11 -12.63 11.81
CA PRO A 50 -53.49 -13.08 11.61
C PRO A 50 -53.71 -14.43 12.32
N ALA A 51 -54.89 -14.62 12.91
CA ALA A 51 -55.26 -15.87 13.57
C ALA A 51 -55.19 -17.04 12.57
N GLY A 52 -54.28 -18.00 12.77
CA GLY A 52 -54.22 -19.25 11.99
C GLY A 52 -52.84 -19.73 11.50
N ALA A 53 -51.73 -19.02 11.73
CA ALA A 53 -50.40 -19.47 11.27
C ALA A 53 -49.70 -20.41 12.29
N PRO A 54 -49.16 -21.57 11.87
CA PRO A 54 -48.59 -22.58 12.77
C PRO A 54 -47.31 -22.10 13.49
N ARG A 55 -47.11 -22.58 14.72
CA ARG A 55 -45.93 -22.33 15.56
C ARG A 55 -44.81 -23.31 15.20
N GLN A 56 -43.65 -22.82 14.77
CA GLN A 56 -42.40 -23.59 14.80
C GLN A 56 -41.52 -23.01 15.91
N ASP A 57 -41.36 -23.78 16.99
CA ASP A 57 -40.37 -23.53 18.03
C ASP A 57 -39.04 -24.15 17.60
N THR A 58 -38.06 -23.30 17.28
CA THR A 58 -36.65 -23.69 17.19
C THR A 58 -35.87 -22.79 18.13
N ARG A 59 -35.62 -23.26 19.36
CA ARG A 59 -34.55 -22.72 20.21
C ARG A 59 -33.27 -23.52 19.94
N PRO A 60 -32.13 -22.87 19.66
CA PRO A 60 -30.83 -23.41 20.01
C PRO A 60 -30.41 -22.85 21.38
N SER A 61 -29.78 -23.73 22.17
CA SER A 61 -29.10 -23.41 23.43
C SER A 61 -27.97 -22.40 23.20
N ASN A 62 -27.72 -21.59 24.22
CA ASN A 62 -26.69 -20.56 24.27
C ASN A 62 -25.33 -21.24 24.45
N ASP A 63 -24.39 -21.03 23.52
CA ASP A 63 -22.97 -21.25 23.76
C ASP A 63 -22.19 -20.06 23.17
N GLY A 64 -21.37 -19.44 24.03
CA GLY A 64 -20.78 -18.12 23.83
C GLY A 64 -19.63 -18.08 22.82
N THR A 65 -19.93 -18.25 21.53
CA THR A 65 -18.98 -18.00 20.43
C THR A 65 -19.32 -16.68 19.71
N PRO A 66 -18.35 -15.81 19.38
CA PRO A 66 -18.60 -14.62 18.56
C PRO A 66 -19.13 -15.03 17.18
N PRO A 67 -20.00 -14.23 16.52
CA PRO A 67 -20.61 -14.62 15.27
C PRO A 67 -19.56 -14.64 14.15
N THR A 68 -19.27 -15.83 13.60
CA THR A 68 -18.45 -15.99 12.40
C THR A 68 -19.25 -15.62 11.15
N PHE A 69 -18.57 -15.00 10.17
CA PHE A 69 -19.06 -14.52 8.88
C PHE A 69 -19.97 -15.53 8.14
N SER A 70 -19.67 -16.82 8.28
CA SER A 70 -20.44 -17.95 7.72
C SER A 70 -21.92 -17.97 8.16
N LYS A 71 -22.22 -17.70 9.44
CA LYS A 71 -23.60 -17.76 9.97
C LYS A 71 -24.48 -16.58 9.53
N PHE A 72 -23.88 -15.47 9.07
CA PHE A 72 -24.62 -14.29 8.59
C PHE A 72 -25.05 -14.45 7.11
N GLU A 73 -24.26 -15.13 6.29
CA GLU A 73 -24.55 -15.36 4.88
C GLU A 73 -25.49 -16.56 4.64
N GLU A 74 -25.33 -17.65 5.41
CA GLU A 74 -26.12 -18.88 5.23
C GLU A 74 -27.62 -18.65 5.46
N LYS A 75 -27.97 -17.81 6.44
CA LYS A 75 -29.36 -17.39 6.72
C LYS A 75 -29.95 -16.49 5.64
N LYS A 76 -29.11 -15.75 4.90
CA LYS A 76 -29.53 -14.89 3.79
C LYS A 76 -29.77 -15.71 2.51
N ASN A 77 -29.10 -16.85 2.35
CA ASN A 77 -29.15 -17.67 1.13
C ASN A 77 -30.42 -18.53 1.02
N ILE A 78 -30.91 -19.08 2.15
CA ILE A 78 -32.13 -19.93 2.19
C ILE A 78 -33.41 -19.13 1.88
N GLU A 79 -33.49 -17.87 2.33
CA GLU A 79 -34.64 -16.99 2.07
C GLU A 79 -34.61 -16.38 0.65
N LYS A 80 -33.43 -16.32 0.02
CA LYS A 80 -33.24 -15.94 -1.38
C LYS A 80 -33.74 -17.00 -2.36
N GLY A 81 -33.53 -18.29 -2.06
CA GLY A 81 -34.00 -19.44 -2.86
C GLY A 81 -35.47 -19.36 -3.30
N ARG A 82 -36.34 -18.84 -2.42
CA ARG A 82 -37.80 -18.76 -2.66
C ARG A 82 -38.24 -17.47 -3.37
N ARG A 83 -37.45 -16.38 -3.32
CA ARG A 83 -37.68 -15.13 -4.08
C ARG A 83 -37.12 -15.18 -5.51
N ILE A 84 -36.14 -16.05 -5.75
CA ILE A 84 -35.43 -16.22 -7.04
C ILE A 84 -36.37 -16.67 -8.18
N ASN A 85 -37.35 -17.54 -7.91
CA ASN A 85 -38.27 -18.01 -8.96
C ASN A 85 -39.23 -16.91 -9.44
N THR A 86 -39.48 -15.88 -8.62
CA THR A 86 -40.39 -14.78 -8.95
C THR A 86 -39.67 -13.66 -9.70
N MET A 87 -38.40 -13.37 -9.37
CA MET A 87 -37.61 -12.36 -10.08
C MET A 87 -37.14 -12.83 -11.47
N ARG A 88 -36.85 -14.12 -11.66
CA ARG A 88 -36.50 -14.67 -12.99
C ARG A 88 -37.60 -14.41 -14.04
N ARG A 89 -38.86 -14.37 -13.61
CA ARG A 89 -40.03 -14.19 -14.49
C ARG A 89 -40.37 -12.72 -14.75
N LEU A 90 -39.92 -11.80 -13.89
CA LEU A 90 -40.19 -10.36 -14.01
C LEU A 90 -39.06 -9.58 -14.69
N PHE A 91 -37.80 -10.03 -14.60
CA PHE A 91 -36.64 -9.33 -15.16
C PHE A 91 -36.15 -9.86 -16.52
N TRP A 92 -36.49 -11.10 -16.91
CA TRP A 92 -35.90 -11.75 -18.09
C TRP A 92 -36.87 -12.15 -19.21
N GLY A 93 -38.16 -11.79 -19.10
CA GLY A 93 -39.17 -12.16 -20.10
C GLY A 93 -39.37 -13.67 -20.23
N SER A 94 -40.46 -14.08 -20.87
CA SER A 94 -40.69 -15.49 -21.20
C SER A 94 -39.51 -16.07 -22.00
N PRO A 95 -39.20 -17.38 -21.85
CA PRO A 95 -38.13 -18.00 -22.62
C PRO A 95 -38.35 -17.73 -24.11
N SER A 96 -37.34 -17.15 -24.76
CA SER A 96 -37.32 -17.01 -26.22
C SER A 96 -37.51 -18.38 -26.88
N PRO A 97 -38.14 -18.45 -28.07
CA PRO A 97 -38.39 -19.71 -28.78
C PRO A 97 -37.09 -20.49 -28.97
N PRO A 98 -37.14 -21.83 -29.04
CA PRO A 98 -35.94 -22.65 -29.07
C PRO A 98 -35.12 -22.34 -30.33
N LYS A 99 -34.00 -21.64 -30.15
CA LYS A 99 -32.93 -21.59 -31.16
C LYS A 99 -32.34 -23.00 -31.33
N PRO A 100 -31.77 -23.31 -32.50
CA PRO A 100 -31.38 -24.67 -32.89
C PRO A 100 -30.56 -25.35 -31.77
N GLN A 101 -30.96 -26.57 -31.39
CA GLN A 101 -30.18 -27.40 -30.48
C GLN A 101 -28.76 -27.54 -31.03
N GLU A 102 -27.76 -27.20 -30.22
CA GLU A 102 -26.37 -27.60 -30.49
C GLU A 102 -26.33 -29.10 -30.76
N SER A 103 -25.64 -29.52 -31.82
CA SER A 103 -25.32 -30.93 -31.96
C SER A 103 -24.54 -31.36 -30.72
N ALA A 104 -24.88 -32.54 -30.18
CA ALA A 104 -24.19 -33.10 -29.01
C ALA A 104 -22.66 -33.17 -29.24
N GLU A 105 -22.26 -33.35 -30.49
CA GLU A 105 -20.87 -33.32 -30.97
C GLU A 105 -20.19 -31.96 -30.77
N SER A 106 -20.86 -30.85 -31.11
CA SER A 106 -20.30 -29.50 -30.93
C SER A 106 -20.05 -29.20 -29.45
N ARG A 107 -20.99 -29.60 -28.58
CA ARG A 107 -20.84 -29.44 -27.12
C ARG A 107 -19.72 -30.32 -26.55
N ALA A 108 -19.61 -31.57 -27.01
CA ALA A 108 -18.54 -32.47 -26.59
C ALA A 108 -17.16 -31.95 -27.02
N ASN A 109 -17.04 -31.43 -28.24
CA ASN A 109 -15.80 -30.86 -28.76
C ASN A 109 -15.38 -29.60 -27.99
N ALA A 110 -16.34 -28.73 -27.62
CA ALA A 110 -16.07 -27.57 -26.78
C ALA A 110 -15.53 -27.99 -25.40
N LEU A 111 -16.18 -28.94 -24.72
CA LEU A 111 -15.76 -29.43 -23.41
C LEU A 111 -14.35 -30.05 -23.46
N LYS A 112 -14.04 -30.83 -24.51
CA LYS A 112 -12.68 -31.39 -24.71
C LYS A 112 -11.61 -30.30 -24.85
N ALA A 113 -11.91 -29.20 -25.53
CA ALA A 113 -10.96 -28.09 -25.64
C ALA A 113 -10.69 -27.43 -24.27
N TYR A 114 -11.71 -27.26 -23.43
CA TYR A 114 -11.53 -26.74 -22.08
C TYR A 114 -10.78 -27.70 -21.14
N GLN A 115 -10.87 -29.02 -21.38
CA GLN A 115 -10.11 -30.02 -20.60
C GLN A 115 -8.60 -29.95 -20.84
N SER A 116 -8.15 -29.44 -22.00
CA SER A 116 -6.73 -29.29 -22.31
C SER A 116 -6.13 -27.97 -21.84
N LEU A 117 -6.85 -27.21 -21.00
CA LEU A 117 -6.33 -25.97 -20.43
C LEU A 117 -5.39 -26.26 -19.27
N GLU A 118 -4.20 -25.67 -19.35
CA GLU A 118 -3.27 -25.67 -18.24
C GLU A 118 -3.69 -24.63 -17.18
N PRO A 119 -3.42 -24.89 -15.88
CA PRO A 119 -3.70 -23.93 -14.82
C PRO A 119 -3.05 -22.59 -15.10
N GLY A 120 -3.84 -21.51 -15.09
CA GLY A 120 -3.34 -20.15 -15.33
C GLY A 120 -3.20 -19.75 -16.80
N ASP A 121 -3.47 -20.62 -17.78
CA ASP A 121 -3.44 -20.27 -19.20
C ASP A 121 -4.69 -19.49 -19.65
N PHE A 122 -4.77 -18.24 -19.19
CA PHE A 122 -5.84 -17.34 -19.58
C PHE A 122 -5.84 -17.04 -21.09
N THR A 123 -4.68 -17.07 -21.75
CA THR A 123 -4.59 -16.80 -23.18
C THR A 123 -5.17 -17.93 -24.01
N GLY A 124 -4.90 -19.18 -23.63
CA GLY A 124 -5.52 -20.38 -24.19
C GLY A 124 -7.02 -20.36 -23.96
N PHE A 125 -7.47 -20.01 -22.75
CA PHE A 125 -8.90 -19.87 -22.45
C PHE A 125 -9.59 -18.90 -23.40
N LEU A 126 -9.00 -17.72 -23.66
CA LEU A 126 -9.58 -16.75 -24.60
C LEU A 126 -9.59 -17.24 -26.04
N LYS A 127 -8.59 -18.03 -26.47
CA LYS A 127 -8.56 -18.66 -27.80
C LYS A 127 -9.69 -19.68 -27.94
N ILE A 128 -9.88 -20.54 -26.94
CA ILE A 128 -10.97 -21.52 -26.91
C ILE A 128 -12.32 -20.82 -26.89
N LEU A 129 -12.51 -19.81 -26.04
CA LEU A 129 -13.78 -19.08 -25.94
C LEU A 129 -14.17 -18.41 -27.27
N ARG A 130 -13.19 -17.92 -28.04
CA ARG A 130 -13.42 -17.31 -29.37
C ARG A 130 -13.56 -18.33 -30.50
N SER A 131 -13.33 -19.63 -30.24
CA SER A 131 -13.47 -20.67 -31.25
C SER A 131 -14.93 -20.87 -31.67
N PRO A 132 -15.19 -21.35 -32.90
CA PRO A 132 -16.54 -21.66 -33.36
C PRO A 132 -17.28 -22.63 -32.43
N SER A 133 -16.56 -23.60 -31.84
CA SER A 133 -17.10 -24.57 -30.87
C SER A 133 -17.60 -23.94 -29.57
N SER A 134 -17.15 -22.74 -29.20
CA SER A 134 -17.54 -22.05 -27.97
C SER A 134 -18.33 -20.76 -28.21
N GLN A 135 -18.82 -20.54 -29.43
CA GLN A 135 -19.54 -19.32 -29.83
C GLN A 135 -20.73 -19.00 -28.90
N ARG A 136 -21.44 -20.02 -28.43
CA ARG A 136 -22.58 -19.86 -27.51
C ARG A 136 -22.13 -19.31 -26.15
N LEU A 137 -21.02 -19.81 -25.60
CA LEU A 137 -20.45 -19.33 -24.35
C LEU A 137 -19.93 -17.90 -24.47
N GLN A 138 -19.23 -17.61 -25.57
CA GLN A 138 -18.79 -16.25 -25.89
C GLN A 138 -19.98 -15.29 -25.96
N SER A 139 -21.05 -15.66 -26.67
CA SER A 139 -22.26 -14.86 -26.80
C SER A 139 -22.93 -14.62 -25.45
N ARG A 140 -22.92 -15.60 -24.54
CA ARG A 140 -23.41 -15.44 -23.16
C ARG A 140 -22.57 -14.41 -22.39
N CYS A 141 -21.23 -14.47 -22.46
CA CYS A 141 -20.36 -13.48 -21.83
C CYS A 141 -20.62 -12.07 -22.38
N THR A 142 -20.73 -11.92 -23.70
CA THR A 142 -20.99 -10.62 -24.34
C THR A 142 -22.37 -10.07 -23.95
N ALA A 143 -23.42 -10.89 -24.02
CA ALA A 143 -24.76 -10.47 -23.61
C ALA A 143 -24.83 -10.07 -22.13
N PHE A 144 -24.10 -10.79 -21.27
CA PHE A 144 -23.98 -10.46 -19.86
C PHE A 144 -23.27 -9.12 -19.65
N LEU A 145 -22.15 -8.87 -20.33
CA LEU A 145 -21.44 -7.59 -20.24
C LEU A 145 -22.30 -6.41 -20.71
N ASN A 146 -23.03 -6.57 -21.82
CA ASN A 146 -23.97 -5.55 -22.30
C ASN A 146 -25.12 -5.29 -21.32
N THR A 147 -25.59 -6.35 -20.64
CA THR A 147 -26.58 -6.22 -19.57
C THR A 147 -26.00 -5.38 -18.43
N MET A 148 -24.82 -5.75 -17.93
CA MET A 148 -24.18 -5.01 -16.83
C MET A 148 -23.91 -3.56 -17.19
N GLU A 149 -23.56 -3.28 -18.45
CA GLU A 149 -23.43 -1.92 -18.96
C GLU A 149 -24.76 -1.16 -18.95
N ALA A 150 -25.87 -1.77 -19.33
CA ALA A 150 -27.19 -1.14 -19.29
C ALA A 150 -27.68 -0.89 -17.85
N TYR A 151 -27.28 -1.73 -16.89
CA TYR A 151 -27.74 -1.70 -15.51
C TYR A 151 -26.69 -1.23 -14.50
N HIS A 152 -25.60 -0.57 -14.96
CA HIS A 152 -24.52 -0.12 -14.07
C HIS A 152 -24.97 0.90 -13.01
N ALA A 153 -26.08 1.59 -13.22
CA ALA A 153 -26.67 2.53 -12.26
C ALA A 153 -27.40 1.85 -11.09
N LEU A 154 -27.59 0.53 -11.13
CA LEU A 154 -28.21 -0.20 -10.02
C LEU A 154 -27.30 -0.19 -8.78
N PRO A 155 -27.86 -0.30 -7.56
CA PRO A 155 -27.04 -0.45 -6.35
C PRO A 155 -26.07 -1.62 -6.46
N VAL A 156 -24.85 -1.44 -5.94
CA VAL A 156 -23.76 -2.43 -6.07
C VAL A 156 -24.13 -3.83 -5.56
N GLN A 157 -25.00 -3.94 -4.53
CA GLN A 157 -25.49 -5.23 -4.05
C GLN A 157 -26.36 -5.96 -5.09
N LYS A 158 -27.14 -5.24 -5.90
CA LYS A 158 -27.92 -5.82 -6.99
C LYS A 158 -27.02 -6.27 -8.13
N GLN A 159 -26.01 -5.48 -8.45
CA GLN A 159 -24.99 -5.83 -9.43
C GLN A 159 -24.23 -7.10 -9.01
N SER A 160 -23.85 -7.21 -7.73
CA SER A 160 -23.25 -8.41 -7.14
C SER A 160 -24.15 -9.64 -7.26
N GLU A 161 -25.44 -9.53 -6.95
CA GLU A 161 -26.41 -10.63 -7.12
C GLU A 161 -26.46 -11.11 -8.58
N ILE A 162 -26.49 -10.19 -9.55
CA ILE A 162 -26.51 -10.51 -10.98
C ILE A 162 -25.22 -11.24 -11.42
N VAL A 163 -24.06 -10.80 -10.92
CA VAL A 163 -22.76 -11.44 -11.22
C VAL A 163 -22.70 -12.85 -10.62
N GLN A 164 -23.13 -13.04 -9.38
CA GLN A 164 -23.12 -14.35 -8.73
C GLN A 164 -24.09 -15.34 -9.41
N ASP A 165 -25.28 -14.86 -9.82
CA ASP A 165 -26.24 -15.66 -10.60
C ASP A 165 -25.65 -16.06 -11.97
N PHE A 166 -24.89 -15.16 -12.61
CA PHE A 166 -24.18 -15.47 -13.84
C PHE A 166 -23.12 -16.55 -13.61
N TYR A 167 -22.29 -16.46 -12.57
CA TYR A 167 -21.30 -17.49 -12.27
C TYR A 167 -21.94 -18.86 -12.07
N GLN A 168 -23.01 -18.94 -11.29
CA GLN A 168 -23.72 -20.19 -11.06
C GLN A 168 -24.27 -20.76 -12.38
N SER A 169 -24.95 -19.93 -13.18
CA SER A 169 -25.52 -20.35 -14.46
C SER A 169 -24.46 -20.69 -15.52
N PHE A 170 -23.27 -20.08 -15.46
CA PHE A 170 -22.18 -20.36 -16.39
C PHE A 170 -21.50 -21.68 -16.02
N ALA A 171 -21.23 -21.91 -14.73
CA ALA A 171 -20.64 -23.15 -14.21
C ALA A 171 -21.47 -24.40 -14.53
N GLU A 172 -22.80 -24.29 -14.59
CA GLU A 172 -23.69 -25.40 -14.98
C GLU A 172 -23.37 -25.98 -16.37
N HIS A 173 -22.77 -25.19 -17.27
CA HIS A 173 -22.35 -25.70 -18.58
C HIS A 173 -21.27 -26.78 -18.48
N PHE A 174 -20.43 -26.72 -17.43
CA PHE A 174 -19.27 -27.56 -17.18
C PHE A 174 -19.51 -28.66 -16.13
N ARG A 175 -20.77 -28.90 -15.70
CA ARG A 175 -21.10 -29.90 -14.67
C ARG A 175 -20.56 -31.32 -14.94
N GLY A 176 -20.26 -31.65 -16.21
CA GLY A 176 -19.67 -32.93 -16.60
C GLY A 176 -18.14 -33.04 -16.46
N LEU A 177 -17.46 -31.96 -16.04
CA LEU A 177 -16.02 -31.93 -15.83
C LEU A 177 -15.67 -32.13 -14.34
N PRO A 178 -14.43 -32.58 -14.02
CA PRO A 178 -13.93 -32.60 -12.65
C PRO A 178 -14.01 -31.24 -11.98
N GLU A 179 -14.35 -31.20 -10.70
CA GLU A 179 -14.56 -29.95 -9.94
C GLU A 179 -13.34 -29.01 -10.01
N ALA A 180 -12.13 -29.54 -9.88
CA ALA A 180 -10.89 -28.75 -10.00
C ALA A 180 -10.77 -28.04 -11.36
N GLN A 181 -11.17 -28.69 -12.46
CA GLN A 181 -11.15 -28.08 -13.79
C GLN A 181 -12.25 -27.01 -13.91
N VAL A 182 -13.44 -27.26 -13.35
CA VAL A 182 -14.51 -26.27 -13.33
C VAL A 182 -14.07 -25.01 -12.59
N THR A 183 -13.42 -25.15 -11.44
CA THR A 183 -12.83 -24.04 -10.68
C THR A 183 -11.85 -23.23 -11.53
N GLN A 184 -10.88 -23.87 -12.18
CA GLN A 184 -9.91 -23.20 -13.05
C GLN A 184 -10.56 -22.46 -14.23
N ILE A 185 -11.58 -23.06 -14.86
CA ILE A 185 -12.33 -22.41 -15.94
C ILE A 185 -13.08 -21.19 -15.40
N MET A 186 -13.71 -21.31 -14.23
CA MET A 186 -14.45 -20.23 -13.59
C MET A 186 -13.55 -19.07 -13.17
N GLU A 187 -12.32 -19.34 -12.72
CA GLU A 187 -11.28 -18.33 -12.47
C GLU A 187 -10.97 -17.50 -13.73
N HIS A 188 -10.86 -18.15 -14.90
CA HIS A 188 -10.71 -17.43 -16.17
C HIS A 188 -11.95 -16.61 -16.55
N VAL A 189 -13.15 -17.13 -16.28
CA VAL A 189 -14.42 -16.40 -16.49
C VAL A 189 -14.47 -15.17 -15.58
N GLU A 190 -14.14 -15.30 -14.30
CA GLU A 190 -14.05 -14.19 -13.35
C GLU A 190 -13.06 -13.13 -13.87
N LYS A 191 -11.87 -13.54 -14.31
CA LYS A 191 -10.87 -12.63 -14.90
C LYS A 191 -11.45 -11.82 -16.05
N LEU A 192 -12.10 -12.50 -17.00
CA LEU A 192 -12.67 -11.87 -18.20
C LEU A 192 -13.76 -10.86 -17.83
N ILE A 193 -14.72 -11.29 -17.02
CA ILE A 193 -15.88 -10.49 -16.66
C ILE A 193 -15.47 -9.31 -15.78
N MET A 194 -14.76 -9.58 -14.69
CA MET A 194 -14.45 -8.55 -13.70
C MET A 194 -13.43 -7.52 -14.20
N THR A 195 -12.53 -7.90 -15.11
CA THR A 195 -11.64 -6.91 -15.76
C THR A 195 -12.43 -5.85 -16.54
N ARG A 196 -13.59 -6.21 -17.11
CA ARG A 196 -14.47 -5.30 -17.86
C ARG A 196 -15.40 -4.51 -16.94
N LEU A 197 -15.92 -5.16 -15.91
CA LEU A 197 -16.87 -4.55 -14.97
C LEU A 197 -16.22 -3.65 -13.93
N HIS A 198 -14.92 -3.83 -13.62
CA HIS A 198 -14.22 -3.10 -12.55
C HIS A 198 -14.48 -1.59 -12.56
N LYS A 199 -14.46 -0.95 -13.74
CA LYS A 199 -14.70 0.50 -13.90
C LYS A 199 -16.08 0.97 -13.42
N TRP A 200 -17.06 0.06 -13.34
CA TRP A 200 -18.41 0.35 -12.91
C TRP A 200 -18.67 -0.10 -11.49
N VAL A 201 -18.13 -1.25 -11.07
CA VAL A 201 -18.52 -1.83 -9.77
C VAL A 201 -17.54 -1.57 -8.62
N PHE A 202 -16.30 -1.18 -8.90
CA PHE A 202 -15.31 -0.90 -7.86
C PHE A 202 -15.53 0.50 -7.27
N CYS A 203 -15.64 0.62 -5.94
CA CYS A 203 -15.89 1.89 -5.25
C CYS A 203 -17.11 2.64 -5.83
N HIS A 204 -18.23 1.93 -6.01
CA HIS A 204 -19.43 2.45 -6.65
C HIS A 204 -20.16 3.52 -5.81
N ASP A 205 -20.69 4.56 -6.44
CA ASP A 205 -21.33 5.72 -5.79
C ASP A 205 -22.51 5.38 -4.87
N SER A 206 -23.14 4.21 -5.06
CA SER A 206 -24.26 3.76 -4.22
C SER A 206 -23.84 3.27 -2.82
N CYS A 207 -22.55 3.24 -2.50
CA CYS A 207 -22.05 2.77 -1.21
C CYS A 207 -21.05 3.76 -0.59
N ASP A 208 -20.74 3.56 0.69
CA ASP A 208 -19.86 4.41 1.47
C ASP A 208 -18.40 3.91 1.47
N ASP A 209 -18.02 3.12 0.48
CA ASP A 209 -16.70 2.47 0.41
C ASP A 209 -15.55 3.52 0.41
N GLU A 210 -15.66 4.61 -0.36
CA GLU A 210 -14.67 5.70 -0.39
C GLU A 210 -14.52 6.37 0.98
N GLN A 211 -15.64 6.66 1.64
CA GLN A 211 -15.61 7.29 2.96
C GLN A 211 -14.93 6.37 3.99
N LYS A 212 -15.21 5.07 3.93
CA LYS A 212 -14.56 4.07 4.79
C LYS A 212 -13.09 3.92 4.47
N ASP A 213 -12.69 3.98 3.20
CA ASP A 213 -11.29 4.01 2.80
C ASP A 213 -10.56 5.20 3.41
N LEU A 214 -11.14 6.41 3.35
CA LEU A 214 -10.54 7.61 3.93
C LEU A 214 -10.41 7.51 5.45
N VAL A 215 -11.43 6.99 6.13
CA VAL A 215 -11.39 6.77 7.60
C VAL A 215 -10.30 5.76 7.96
N LEU A 216 -10.26 4.61 7.28
CA LEU A 216 -9.27 3.56 7.54
C LEU A 216 -7.85 4.03 7.21
N GLN A 217 -7.65 4.75 6.11
CA GLN A 217 -6.35 5.29 5.73
C GLN A 217 -5.82 6.30 6.74
N ARG A 218 -6.68 7.23 7.23
CA ARG A 218 -6.31 8.19 8.28
C ARG A 218 -5.99 7.46 9.58
N ARG A 219 -6.76 6.43 9.90
CA ARG A 219 -6.55 5.60 11.07
C ARG A 219 -5.19 4.90 11.03
N ILE A 220 -4.86 4.19 9.96
CA ILE A 220 -3.54 3.55 9.78
C ILE A 220 -2.42 4.60 9.87
N ARG A 221 -2.59 5.74 9.20
CA ARG A 221 -1.60 6.84 9.24
C ARG A 221 -1.33 7.35 10.65
N SER A 222 -2.38 7.49 11.47
CA SER A 222 -2.24 7.91 12.87
C SER A 222 -1.49 6.91 13.75
N LEU A 223 -1.41 5.64 13.33
CA LEU A 223 -0.76 4.54 14.02
C LEU A 223 0.65 4.22 13.47
N ASN A 224 1.22 5.08 12.61
CA ASN A 224 2.53 4.82 12.01
C ASN A 224 3.68 4.73 13.03
N TRP A 225 3.48 5.25 14.24
CA TRP A 225 4.42 5.16 15.36
C TRP A 225 4.50 3.75 15.97
N VAL A 226 3.55 2.86 15.70
CA VAL A 226 3.56 1.49 16.22
C VAL A 226 4.79 0.74 15.71
N THR A 227 5.44 0.01 16.62
CA THR A 227 6.67 -0.77 16.38
C THR A 227 6.37 -2.27 16.37
N PRO A 228 7.21 -3.11 15.73
CA PRO A 228 7.06 -4.57 15.78
C PRO A 228 7.00 -5.10 17.22
N GLN A 229 7.81 -4.54 18.12
CA GLN A 229 7.91 -4.97 19.51
C GLN A 229 6.61 -4.72 20.30
N MET A 230 5.91 -3.61 20.03
CA MET A 230 4.61 -3.31 20.65
C MET A 230 3.52 -4.31 20.25
N LEU A 231 3.65 -4.91 19.06
CA LEU A 231 2.73 -5.93 18.54
C LEU A 231 3.20 -7.37 18.84
N GLY A 232 4.35 -7.54 19.51
CA GLY A 232 4.93 -8.86 19.75
C GLY A 232 5.42 -9.56 18.48
N VAL A 233 5.71 -8.82 17.41
CA VAL A 233 6.18 -9.39 16.13
C VAL A 233 7.67 -9.75 16.25
N PRO A 234 8.05 -11.02 16.00
CA PRO A 234 9.44 -11.41 15.84
C PRO A 234 10.10 -10.60 14.73
N PHE A 235 11.18 -9.89 15.05
CA PHE A 235 11.88 -9.02 14.10
C PHE A 235 13.39 -9.27 14.24
N PRO A 236 14.14 -9.43 13.13
CA PRO A 236 15.57 -9.70 13.19
C PRO A 236 16.32 -8.58 13.92
N GLU A 237 17.27 -8.95 14.79
CA GLU A 237 18.14 -7.98 15.45
C GLU A 237 19.06 -7.28 14.42
N GLU A 238 19.38 -5.99 14.67
CA GLU A 238 20.18 -5.10 13.79
C GLU A 238 21.55 -5.68 13.39
N ASN A 239 22.04 -6.73 14.06
CA ASN A 239 23.33 -7.38 13.79
C ASN A 239 23.30 -8.36 12.62
N THR A 240 22.11 -8.63 12.05
CA THR A 240 21.97 -9.50 10.87
C THR A 240 22.22 -8.65 9.62
N SER A 241 23.09 -9.10 8.73
CA SER A 241 23.53 -8.43 7.48
C SER A 241 22.43 -8.22 6.42
N VAL A 242 21.15 -8.17 6.81
CA VAL A 242 20.01 -7.91 5.94
C VAL A 242 19.83 -6.40 5.86
N THR A 243 20.20 -5.82 4.73
CA THR A 243 20.25 -4.38 4.48
C THR A 243 18.88 -3.69 4.37
N GLY A 244 17.78 -4.34 4.78
CA GLY A 244 16.41 -3.84 4.60
C GLY A 244 15.37 -4.48 5.52
N ASP A 245 14.16 -3.89 5.54
CA ASP A 245 13.01 -4.40 6.28
C ASP A 245 12.59 -5.78 5.71
N PRO A 246 12.61 -6.87 6.50
CA PRO A 246 12.29 -8.22 6.03
C PRO A 246 10.83 -8.33 5.53
N PHE A 247 9.95 -7.43 5.96
CA PHE A 247 8.55 -7.40 5.53
C PHE A 247 8.32 -6.56 4.26
N LEU A 248 9.34 -5.94 3.68
CA LEU A 248 9.21 -5.11 2.49
C LEU A 248 8.56 -5.83 1.27
N PRO A 249 8.87 -7.11 0.98
CA PRO A 249 8.17 -7.86 -0.06
C PRO A 249 6.67 -8.03 0.23
N ALA A 250 6.31 -8.29 1.49
CA ALA A 250 4.91 -8.39 1.91
C ALA A 250 4.17 -7.05 1.78
N ILE A 251 4.81 -5.96 2.21
CA ILE A 251 4.32 -4.57 2.05
C ILE A 251 4.05 -4.26 0.58
N THR A 252 4.97 -4.62 -0.31
CA THR A 252 4.82 -4.39 -1.76
C THR A 252 3.65 -5.20 -2.32
N ALA A 253 3.54 -6.48 -1.96
CA ALA A 253 2.48 -7.36 -2.43
C ALA A 253 1.07 -6.87 -2.05
N ILE A 254 0.89 -6.37 -0.82
CA ILE A 254 -0.43 -5.86 -0.39
C ILE A 254 -0.77 -4.50 -1.02
N ILE A 255 0.22 -3.65 -1.30
CA ILE A 255 0.01 -2.38 -2.04
C ILE A 255 -0.42 -2.68 -3.48
N GLU A 256 0.20 -3.68 -4.13
CA GLU A 256 -0.12 -4.08 -5.50
C GLU A 256 -1.56 -4.57 -5.69
N MET A 257 -2.25 -4.98 -4.63
CA MET A 257 -3.64 -5.45 -4.69
C MET A 257 -4.55 -4.45 -5.41
N ASP A 258 -4.36 -3.16 -5.17
CA ASP A 258 -5.19 -2.10 -5.73
C ASP A 258 -5.04 -1.96 -7.25
N ALA A 259 -3.87 -2.32 -7.80
CA ALA A 259 -3.60 -2.29 -9.23
C ALA A 259 -4.28 -3.44 -10.01
N LYS A 260 -4.70 -4.51 -9.32
CA LYS A 260 -5.35 -5.66 -9.96
C LYS A 260 -6.84 -5.38 -10.20
N ARG A 261 -7.41 -5.92 -11.27
CA ARG A 261 -8.84 -5.72 -11.60
C ARG A 261 -9.73 -6.91 -11.28
N ALA A 262 -9.23 -8.13 -11.46
CA ALA A 262 -9.99 -9.33 -11.11
C ALA A 262 -9.88 -9.63 -9.61
N PRO A 263 -10.97 -10.05 -8.93
CA PRO A 263 -10.93 -10.45 -7.52
C PRO A 263 -9.88 -11.52 -7.21
N GLN A 264 -9.73 -12.55 -8.04
CA GLN A 264 -8.69 -13.57 -7.86
C GLN A 264 -7.26 -13.01 -7.90
N ASP A 265 -7.00 -12.01 -8.76
CA ASP A 265 -5.66 -11.41 -8.85
C ASP A 265 -5.39 -10.55 -7.59
N LYS A 266 -6.44 -9.97 -6.99
CA LYS A 266 -6.37 -9.29 -5.68
C LYS A 266 -6.11 -10.30 -4.55
N LEU A 267 -6.82 -11.43 -4.55
CA LEU A 267 -6.58 -12.53 -3.60
C LEU A 267 -5.16 -13.08 -3.72
N ALA A 268 -4.63 -13.23 -4.94
CA ALA A 268 -3.25 -13.66 -5.16
C ALA A 268 -2.22 -12.67 -4.55
N CYS A 269 -2.48 -11.36 -4.58
CA CYS A 269 -1.67 -10.37 -3.86
C CYS A 269 -1.72 -10.58 -2.34
N VAL A 270 -2.90 -10.89 -1.77
CA VAL A 270 -3.05 -11.20 -0.35
C VAL A 270 -2.30 -12.49 0.01
N SER A 271 -2.38 -13.54 -0.82
CA SER A 271 -1.65 -14.78 -0.58
C SER A 271 -0.14 -14.60 -0.65
N LYS A 272 0.37 -13.85 -1.65
CA LYS A 272 1.80 -13.50 -1.73
C LYS A 272 2.27 -12.67 -0.54
N CYS A 273 1.46 -11.71 -0.10
CA CYS A 273 1.74 -10.94 1.12
C CYS A 273 1.90 -11.88 2.32
N SER A 274 0.97 -12.81 2.52
CA SER A 274 1.02 -13.76 3.63
C SER A 274 2.22 -14.69 3.55
N GLN A 275 2.56 -15.18 2.37
CA GLN A 275 3.76 -16.02 2.15
C GLN A 275 5.04 -15.28 2.54
N HIS A 276 5.19 -14.02 2.11
CA HIS A 276 6.32 -13.19 2.52
C HIS A 276 6.34 -12.88 4.02
N VAL A 277 5.17 -12.78 4.68
CA VAL A 277 5.12 -12.68 6.15
C VAL A 277 5.68 -13.95 6.79
N PHE A 278 5.30 -15.14 6.32
CA PHE A 278 5.86 -16.39 6.85
C PHE A 278 7.36 -16.53 6.60
N GLU A 279 7.85 -16.11 5.42
CA GLU A 279 9.28 -16.08 5.10
C GLU A 279 10.07 -15.12 6.01
N ALA A 280 9.51 -13.94 6.29
CA ALA A 280 10.12 -12.98 7.21
C ALA A 280 10.19 -13.55 8.64
N LEU A 281 9.10 -14.17 9.11
CA LEU A 281 9.02 -14.75 10.45
C LEU A 281 9.96 -15.95 10.62
N SER A 282 10.07 -16.83 9.61
CA SER A 282 10.97 -17.99 9.64
C SER A 282 12.45 -17.61 9.61
N THR A 283 12.79 -16.43 9.08
CA THR A 283 14.16 -15.90 9.13
C THR A 283 14.49 -15.36 10.52
N SER A 284 13.48 -14.87 11.26
CA SER A 284 13.65 -14.29 12.60
C SER A 284 13.55 -15.29 13.76
N ASN A 285 12.90 -16.43 13.55
CA ASN A 285 12.66 -17.46 14.57
C ASN A 285 13.14 -18.84 14.11
N SER A 286 13.67 -19.64 15.04
CA SER A 286 14.05 -21.04 14.77
C SER A 286 12.86 -21.98 14.66
N GLU A 287 11.68 -21.57 15.15
CA GLU A 287 10.45 -22.36 15.13
C GLU A 287 9.49 -21.88 14.03
N PRO A 288 8.68 -22.78 13.43
CA PRO A 288 7.63 -22.40 12.49
C PRO A 288 6.67 -21.39 13.12
N ALA A 289 6.41 -20.29 12.43
CA ALA A 289 5.49 -19.25 12.90
C ALA A 289 4.11 -19.82 13.20
N ASN A 290 3.59 -19.53 14.39
CA ASN A 290 2.22 -19.89 14.75
C ASN A 290 1.21 -18.89 14.14
N ALA A 291 -0.09 -19.12 14.37
CA ALA A 291 -1.14 -18.26 13.82
C ALA A 291 -1.15 -16.84 14.41
N ASP A 292 -0.74 -16.69 15.68
CA ASP A 292 -0.69 -15.40 16.38
C ASP A 292 0.51 -14.56 15.90
N ASP A 293 1.67 -15.21 15.69
CA ASP A 293 2.86 -14.60 15.08
C ASP A 293 2.54 -14.08 13.68
N PHE A 294 1.85 -14.91 12.88
CA PHE A 294 1.40 -14.56 11.54
C PHE A 294 0.44 -13.36 11.54
N LEU A 295 -0.59 -13.41 12.39
CA LEU A 295 -1.58 -12.33 12.45
C LEU A 295 -0.93 -11.01 12.90
N SER A 296 -0.03 -11.06 13.88
CA SER A 296 0.71 -9.90 14.37
C SER A 296 1.61 -9.32 13.28
N GLY A 297 2.33 -10.18 12.55
CA GLY A 297 3.12 -9.79 11.38
C GLY A 297 2.27 -9.17 10.28
N LEU A 298 1.09 -9.73 10.00
CA LEU A 298 0.16 -9.19 9.00
C LEU A 298 -0.39 -7.81 9.42
N ILE A 299 -0.75 -7.62 10.70
CA ILE A 299 -1.17 -6.32 11.24
C ILE A 299 -0.04 -5.29 11.06
N TYR A 300 1.19 -5.66 11.38
CA TYR A 300 2.35 -4.80 11.17
C TYR A 300 2.53 -4.41 9.70
N VAL A 301 2.46 -5.38 8.78
CA VAL A 301 2.55 -5.13 7.34
C VAL A 301 1.46 -4.16 6.88
N VAL A 302 0.20 -4.36 7.28
CA VAL A 302 -0.91 -3.45 6.90
C VAL A 302 -0.68 -2.04 7.46
N LEU A 303 -0.19 -1.91 8.71
CA LEU A 303 0.14 -0.62 9.32
C LEU A 303 1.24 0.12 8.56
N LYS A 304 2.31 -0.58 8.14
CA LYS A 304 3.42 0.02 7.40
C LYS A 304 3.10 0.29 5.93
N ALA A 305 2.34 -0.60 5.29
CA ALA A 305 1.95 -0.45 3.90
C ALA A 305 0.92 0.68 3.69
N ASN A 306 -0.02 0.84 4.63
CA ASN A 306 -1.21 1.67 4.45
C ASN A 306 -1.86 1.50 3.05
N PRO A 307 -2.32 0.28 2.71
CA PRO A 307 -2.70 -0.07 1.34
C PRO A 307 -3.78 0.88 0.79
N PRO A 308 -3.64 1.35 -0.47
CA PRO A 308 -4.61 2.25 -1.06
C PRO A 308 -5.98 1.57 -1.22
N ARG A 309 -7.04 2.30 -0.87
CA ARG A 309 -8.44 1.86 -1.01
C ARG A 309 -8.71 0.48 -0.41
N LEU A 310 -8.12 0.19 0.75
CA LEU A 310 -8.14 -1.13 1.38
C LEU A 310 -9.55 -1.65 1.63
N HIS A 311 -10.46 -0.81 2.12
CA HIS A 311 -11.85 -1.18 2.36
C HIS A 311 -12.56 -1.51 1.04
N SER A 312 -12.44 -0.66 0.02
CA SER A 312 -13.02 -0.91 -1.32
C SER A 312 -12.49 -2.21 -1.92
N ASN A 313 -11.19 -2.48 -1.81
CA ASN A 313 -10.58 -3.71 -2.30
C ASN A 313 -11.17 -4.95 -1.63
N MET A 314 -11.28 -4.96 -0.31
CA MET A 314 -11.87 -6.08 0.43
C MET A 314 -13.34 -6.27 0.08
N GLN A 315 -14.13 -5.19 0.07
CA GLN A 315 -15.55 -5.26 -0.28
C GLN A 315 -15.78 -5.73 -1.72
N TYR A 316 -14.93 -5.31 -2.65
CA TYR A 316 -14.98 -5.75 -4.04
C TYR A 316 -14.76 -7.26 -4.16
N VAL A 317 -13.74 -7.79 -3.47
CA VAL A 317 -13.49 -9.25 -3.43
C VAL A 317 -14.68 -9.98 -2.82
N ILE A 318 -15.22 -9.51 -1.69
CA ILE A 318 -16.40 -10.12 -1.03
C ILE A 318 -17.63 -10.15 -1.95
N ARG A 319 -17.89 -9.08 -2.70
CA ARG A 319 -19.10 -8.93 -3.53
C ARG A 319 -19.00 -9.70 -4.85
N PHE A 320 -17.83 -9.74 -5.46
CA PHE A 320 -17.66 -10.18 -6.85
C PHE A 320 -16.70 -11.36 -7.06
N GLY A 321 -16.00 -11.78 -6.01
CA GLY A 321 -15.16 -12.96 -6.03
C GLY A 321 -15.99 -14.24 -6.15
N LEU A 322 -15.37 -15.27 -6.71
CA LEU A 322 -15.93 -16.62 -6.71
C LEU A 322 -16.09 -17.16 -5.27
N PRO A 323 -17.26 -17.73 -4.92
CA PRO A 323 -17.51 -18.18 -3.55
C PRO A 323 -16.50 -19.21 -3.03
N HIS A 324 -16.04 -20.14 -3.87
CA HIS A 324 -15.08 -21.16 -3.45
C HIS A 324 -13.68 -20.59 -3.15
N SER A 325 -13.26 -19.51 -3.83
CA SER A 325 -11.98 -18.84 -3.58
C SER A 325 -11.95 -18.08 -2.24
N LEU A 326 -13.13 -17.71 -1.74
CA LEU A 326 -13.31 -17.02 -0.45
C LEU A 326 -13.60 -17.98 0.71
N MET A 327 -14.37 -19.04 0.47
CA MET A 327 -14.86 -19.93 1.51
C MET A 327 -13.98 -21.16 1.76
N ALA A 328 -13.02 -21.43 0.87
CA ALA A 328 -12.15 -22.60 0.98
C ALA A 328 -10.71 -22.28 0.54
N GLY A 329 -9.78 -23.12 1.01
CA GLY A 329 -8.36 -23.05 0.65
C GLY A 329 -7.56 -21.96 1.34
N GLU A 330 -6.29 -21.88 0.95
CA GLU A 330 -5.28 -20.98 1.51
C GLU A 330 -5.64 -19.50 1.31
N SER A 331 -6.14 -19.12 0.13
CA SER A 331 -6.53 -17.74 -0.18
C SER A 331 -7.68 -17.23 0.71
N GLY A 332 -8.68 -18.07 1.00
CA GLY A 332 -9.77 -17.73 1.91
C GLY A 332 -9.29 -17.55 3.35
N TYR A 333 -8.35 -18.38 3.81
CA TYR A 333 -7.71 -18.24 5.12
C TYR A 333 -6.95 -16.90 5.23
N TYR A 334 -6.12 -16.55 4.25
CA TYR A 334 -5.38 -15.30 4.27
C TYR A 334 -6.28 -14.07 4.15
N PHE A 335 -7.32 -14.11 3.32
CA PHE A 335 -8.29 -13.03 3.23
C PHE A 335 -9.07 -12.82 4.54
N THR A 336 -9.38 -13.91 5.24
CA THR A 336 -10.00 -13.85 6.57
C THR A 336 -9.06 -13.21 7.59
N ASN A 337 -7.76 -13.57 7.58
CA ASN A 337 -6.77 -12.95 8.46
C ASN A 337 -6.56 -11.47 8.15
N LEU A 338 -6.56 -11.07 6.87
CA LEU A 338 -6.55 -9.65 6.48
C LEU A 338 -7.78 -8.91 7.04
N SER A 339 -8.95 -9.54 6.98
CA SER A 339 -10.18 -8.98 7.55
C SER A 339 -10.09 -8.82 9.07
N CYS A 340 -9.50 -9.79 9.76
CA CYS A 340 -9.21 -9.69 11.20
C CYS A 340 -8.21 -8.57 11.50
N ALA A 341 -7.13 -8.45 10.73
CA ALA A 341 -6.11 -7.42 10.90
C ALA A 341 -6.69 -6.01 10.73
N VAL A 342 -7.53 -5.78 9.71
CA VAL A 342 -8.20 -4.49 9.50
C VAL A 342 -9.15 -4.18 10.66
N ALA A 343 -9.98 -5.14 11.08
CA ALA A 343 -10.90 -4.95 12.20
C ALA A 343 -10.16 -4.67 13.53
N PHE A 344 -8.97 -5.26 13.72
CA PHE A 344 -8.10 -4.98 14.85
C PHE A 344 -7.58 -3.54 14.79
N ILE A 345 -7.04 -3.09 13.65
CA ILE A 345 -6.52 -1.73 13.46
C ILE A 345 -7.59 -0.65 13.69
N GLU A 346 -8.82 -0.89 13.24
CA GLU A 346 -9.96 0.02 13.46
C GLU A 346 -10.23 0.24 14.96
N LYS A 347 -10.05 -0.79 15.78
CA LYS A 347 -10.37 -0.80 17.21
C LYS A 347 -9.15 -0.74 18.14
N LEU A 348 -7.95 -0.65 17.58
CA LEU A 348 -6.70 -0.70 18.33
C LEU A 348 -6.64 0.39 19.41
N ASP A 349 -6.32 0.03 20.63
CA ASP A 349 -6.13 0.98 21.73
C ASP A 349 -4.80 0.73 22.45
N GLY A 350 -4.52 1.51 23.50
CA GLY A 350 -3.30 1.35 24.29
C GLY A 350 -3.19 -0.06 24.91
N SER A 351 -4.32 -0.63 25.36
CA SER A 351 -4.32 -1.94 26.01
C SER A 351 -3.89 -3.06 25.07
N ALA A 352 -4.30 -2.98 23.79
CA ALA A 352 -3.90 -3.93 22.76
C ALA A 352 -2.40 -3.89 22.42
N LEU A 353 -1.69 -2.81 22.80
CA LEU A 353 -0.24 -2.64 22.61
C LEU A 353 0.55 -2.75 23.93
N ASN A 354 -0.09 -3.17 25.02
CA ASN A 354 0.49 -3.16 26.37
C ASN A 354 0.98 -1.76 26.83
N LEU A 355 0.26 -0.71 26.46
CA LEU A 355 0.53 0.68 26.82
C LEU A 355 -0.53 1.24 27.76
N SER A 356 -0.13 2.17 28.63
CA SER A 356 -1.10 2.95 29.40
C SER A 356 -1.89 3.91 28.48
N PRO A 357 -3.13 4.31 28.86
CA PRO A 357 -3.91 5.29 28.08
C PRO A 357 -3.16 6.60 27.85
N GLU A 358 -2.41 7.07 28.84
CA GLU A 358 -1.62 8.30 28.77
C GLU A 358 -0.46 8.18 27.78
N GLU A 359 0.18 7.01 27.73
CA GLU A 359 1.28 6.75 26.79
C GLU A 359 0.76 6.68 25.36
N PHE A 360 -0.36 5.98 25.16
CA PHE A 360 -1.02 5.86 23.87
C PHE A 360 -1.46 7.23 23.35
N GLU A 361 -2.09 8.06 24.19
CA GLU A 361 -2.49 9.42 23.84
C GLU A 361 -1.26 10.29 23.52
N GLY A 362 -0.18 10.16 24.30
CA GLY A 362 1.09 10.84 24.03
C GLY A 362 1.67 10.51 22.64
N TYR A 363 1.59 9.25 22.20
CA TYR A 363 2.00 8.87 20.84
C TYR A 363 1.03 9.40 19.76
N MET A 364 -0.28 9.33 20.00
CA MET A 364 -1.30 9.81 19.07
C MET A 364 -1.24 11.34 18.85
N LEU A 365 -0.91 12.10 19.89
CA LEU A 365 -0.70 13.55 19.83
C LEU A 365 0.70 13.94 19.30
N GLY A 366 1.58 12.97 19.02
CA GLY A 366 2.94 13.20 18.56
C GLY A 366 3.88 13.78 19.63
N GLN A 367 3.45 13.80 20.90
CA GLN A 367 4.27 14.23 22.04
C GLN A 367 5.34 13.20 22.42
N ARG A 368 5.13 11.94 22.04
CA ARG A 368 6.09 10.84 22.17
C ARG A 368 6.44 10.29 20.81
N ALA A 369 7.72 9.97 20.62
CA ALA A 369 8.22 9.27 19.45
C ALA A 369 8.88 7.95 19.87
N PRO A 370 8.76 6.88 19.07
CA PRO A 370 9.46 5.63 19.35
C PRO A 370 10.96 5.86 19.43
N SER A 371 11.65 5.16 20.35
CA SER A 371 13.10 5.28 20.57
C SER A 371 13.94 5.24 19.28
N ALA A 372 13.58 4.36 18.33
CA ALA A 372 14.25 4.27 17.03
C ALA A 372 14.08 5.52 16.15
N LYS A 373 12.92 6.21 16.22
CA LYS A 373 12.67 7.46 15.48
C LYS A 373 13.46 8.62 16.10
N ASN A 374 13.61 8.65 17.43
CA ASN A 374 14.47 9.61 18.11
C ASN A 374 15.94 9.45 17.70
N LYS A 375 16.46 8.21 17.64
CA LYS A 375 17.82 7.97 17.16
C LYS A 375 18.04 8.45 15.72
N ARG A 376 17.07 8.23 14.82
CA ARG A 376 17.16 8.71 13.42
C ARG A 376 17.06 10.23 13.31
N LEU A 377 16.18 10.87 14.07
CA LEU A 377 16.07 12.34 14.12
C LEU A 377 17.35 12.96 14.69
N GLN A 378 17.91 12.34 15.74
CA GLN A 378 19.19 12.74 16.31
C GLN A 378 20.30 12.60 15.28
N ALA A 379 20.43 11.43 14.63
CA ALA A 379 21.43 11.22 13.59
C ALA A 379 21.29 12.20 12.42
N ALA A 380 20.06 12.54 12.00
CA ALA A 380 19.83 13.54 10.96
C ALA A 380 20.25 14.95 11.41
N SER A 381 19.95 15.33 12.64
CA SER A 381 20.39 16.59 13.25
C SER A 381 21.91 16.65 13.36
N ASP A 382 22.55 15.57 13.82
CA ASP A 382 24.00 15.46 13.96
C ASP A 382 24.67 15.53 12.58
N THR A 383 24.09 14.87 11.58
CA THR A 383 24.56 14.94 10.18
C THR A 383 24.43 16.36 9.63
N GLN A 384 23.33 17.05 9.90
CA GLN A 384 23.13 18.43 9.48
C GLN A 384 24.16 19.37 10.11
N HIS A 385 24.46 19.19 11.40
CA HIS A 385 25.52 19.95 12.07
C HIS A 385 26.89 19.69 11.45
N LEU A 386 27.20 18.43 11.15
CA LEU A 386 28.46 18.06 10.51
C LEU A 386 28.59 18.67 9.10
N LEU A 387 27.51 18.69 8.32
CA LEU A 387 27.49 19.31 6.99
C LEU A 387 27.74 20.82 7.08
N GLU A 388 27.15 21.51 8.05
CA GLU A 388 27.39 22.95 8.24
C GLU A 388 28.83 23.23 8.69
N GLU A 389 29.40 22.38 9.54
CA GLU A 389 30.81 22.48 9.93
C GLU A 389 31.75 22.26 8.74
N LEU A 390 31.50 21.24 7.92
CA LEU A 390 32.27 20.96 6.71
C LEU A 390 32.18 22.12 5.71
N LYS A 391 31.00 22.70 5.54
CA LYS A 391 30.79 23.87 4.69
C LYS A 391 31.62 25.06 5.18
N ASN A 392 31.58 25.38 6.47
CA ASN A 392 32.40 26.46 7.05
C ASN A 392 33.91 26.20 6.89
N ARG A 393 34.36 24.94 7.03
CA ARG A 393 35.77 24.58 6.80
C ARG A 393 36.17 24.75 5.34
N GLN A 394 35.29 24.39 4.41
CA GLN A 394 35.52 24.61 2.98
C GLN A 394 35.62 26.10 2.65
N GLU A 395 34.69 26.92 3.15
CA GLU A 395 34.72 28.37 2.95
C GLU A 395 36.00 29.02 3.50
N ASN A 396 36.48 28.57 4.66
CA ASN A 396 37.74 29.05 5.23
C ASN A 396 38.97 28.62 4.41
N LEU A 397 38.96 27.40 3.86
CA LEU A 397 40.03 26.92 2.98
C LEU A 397 40.06 27.71 1.68
N ASP A 398 38.90 27.97 1.08
CA ASP A 398 38.79 28.76 -0.16
C ASP A 398 39.30 30.18 0.07
N GLN A 399 38.89 30.84 1.16
CA GLN A 399 39.40 32.17 1.53
C GLN A 399 40.92 32.16 1.78
N GLY A 400 41.43 31.11 2.41
CA GLY A 400 42.88 30.93 2.63
C GLY A 400 43.64 30.75 1.33
N MET A 401 43.09 29.99 0.38
CA MET A 401 43.65 29.77 -0.95
C MET A 401 43.66 31.06 -1.77
N ASP A 402 42.58 31.83 -1.74
CA ASP A 402 42.50 33.14 -2.40
C ASP A 402 43.52 34.12 -1.81
N ALA A 403 43.64 34.18 -0.48
CA ALA A 403 44.62 35.03 0.19
C ALA A 403 46.06 34.65 -0.18
N LEU A 404 46.36 33.34 -0.23
CA LEU A 404 47.67 32.84 -0.66
C LEU A 404 47.96 33.17 -2.12
N SER A 405 46.96 33.03 -3.00
CA SER A 405 47.07 33.37 -4.42
C SER A 405 47.42 34.85 -4.63
N VAL A 406 46.75 35.75 -3.89
CA VAL A 406 47.05 37.19 -3.91
C VAL A 406 48.46 37.47 -3.38
N GLN A 407 48.86 36.83 -2.28
CA GLN A 407 50.21 36.97 -1.75
C GLN A 407 51.28 36.49 -2.73
N LEU A 408 51.04 35.35 -3.40
CA LEU A 408 51.96 34.79 -4.39
C LEU A 408 52.11 35.73 -5.58
N GLN A 409 51.01 36.26 -6.13
CA GLN A 409 51.09 37.26 -7.21
C GLN A 409 51.88 38.50 -6.80
N LYS A 410 51.65 39.02 -5.59
CA LYS A 410 52.37 40.19 -5.09
C LYS A 410 53.87 39.90 -4.91
N TRP A 411 54.21 38.72 -4.41
CA TRP A 411 55.60 38.27 -4.29
C TRP A 411 56.26 38.17 -5.66
N VAL A 412 55.60 37.52 -6.63
CA VAL A 412 56.10 37.42 -8.01
C VAL A 412 56.37 38.80 -8.61
N GLN A 413 55.43 39.76 -8.47
CA GLN A 413 55.62 41.13 -8.95
C GLN A 413 56.81 41.83 -8.28
N THR A 414 56.98 41.63 -6.97
CA THR A 414 58.09 42.22 -6.21
C THR A 414 59.44 41.68 -6.70
N VAL A 415 59.53 40.36 -6.90
CA VAL A 415 60.75 39.71 -7.43
C VAL A 415 61.07 40.22 -8.83
N HIS A 416 60.08 40.34 -9.72
CA HIS A 416 60.30 40.90 -11.07
C HIS A 416 60.79 42.34 -11.01
N SER A 417 60.18 43.19 -10.18
CA SER A 417 60.62 44.58 -10.01
C SER A 417 62.06 44.69 -9.49
N GLN A 418 62.45 43.84 -8.53
CA GLN A 418 63.82 43.82 -8.02
C GLN A 418 64.81 43.33 -9.08
N LEU A 419 64.42 42.37 -9.92
CA LEU A 419 65.24 41.87 -11.02
C LEU A 419 65.44 42.95 -12.09
N ASP A 420 64.38 43.68 -12.44
CA ASP A 420 64.44 44.80 -13.40
C ASP A 420 65.33 45.94 -12.86
N GLU A 421 65.20 46.27 -11.58
CA GLU A 421 66.03 47.28 -10.91
C GLU A 421 67.51 46.86 -10.87
N ALA A 422 67.81 45.61 -10.52
CA ALA A 422 69.17 45.08 -10.56
C ALA A 422 69.75 45.07 -11.98
N THR A 423 68.93 44.73 -12.98
CA THR A 423 69.35 44.70 -14.40
C THR A 423 69.64 46.11 -14.92
N THR A 424 68.81 47.09 -14.58
CA THR A 424 69.04 48.50 -14.94
C THR A 424 70.24 49.10 -14.24
N GLN A 425 70.45 48.82 -12.95
CA GLN A 425 71.66 49.20 -12.24
C GLN A 425 72.91 48.58 -12.85
N PHE A 426 72.85 47.29 -13.21
CA PHE A 426 73.95 46.60 -13.88
C PHE A 426 74.26 47.24 -15.24
N ALA A 427 73.24 47.59 -16.03
CA ALA A 427 73.41 48.27 -17.31
C ALA A 427 74.02 49.68 -17.16
N LEU A 428 73.70 50.42 -16.09
CA LEU A 428 74.32 51.70 -15.77
C LEU A 428 75.80 51.55 -15.41
N VAL A 429 76.13 50.58 -14.56
CA VAL A 429 77.52 50.25 -14.21
C VAL A 429 78.30 49.85 -15.46
N GLN A 430 77.70 49.05 -16.34
CA GLN A 430 78.33 48.63 -17.59
C GLN A 430 78.55 49.80 -18.56
N LYS A 431 77.60 50.75 -18.65
CA LYS A 431 77.79 51.99 -19.41
C LYS A 431 78.89 52.87 -18.83
N GLU A 432 78.97 53.01 -17.51
CA GLU A 432 80.02 53.78 -16.83
C GLU A 432 81.40 53.15 -17.07
N ILE A 433 81.52 51.82 -16.96
CA ILE A 433 82.74 51.10 -17.30
C ILE A 433 83.11 51.32 -18.77
N THR A 434 82.15 51.24 -19.67
CA THR A 434 82.40 51.46 -21.11
C THR A 434 82.83 52.90 -21.40
N ALA A 435 82.21 53.89 -20.76
CA ALA A 435 82.59 55.30 -20.87
C ALA A 435 83.99 55.58 -20.29
N GLN A 436 84.37 54.90 -19.20
CA GLN A 436 85.72 54.97 -18.64
C GLN A 436 86.76 54.30 -19.53
N VAL A 437 86.39 53.20 -20.21
CA VAL A 437 87.23 52.55 -21.23
C VAL A 437 87.37 53.44 -22.47
N GLU A 438 86.31 54.10 -22.92
CA GLU A 438 86.36 55.08 -24.02
C GLU A 438 87.16 56.34 -23.66
N LEU A 439 87.07 56.84 -22.42
CA LEU A 439 87.94 57.93 -21.92
C LEU A 439 89.41 57.49 -21.87
N SER A 440 89.67 56.23 -21.48
CA SER A 440 91.00 55.63 -21.46
C SER A 440 91.52 55.36 -22.88
N GLN A 441 90.65 55.08 -23.84
CA GLN A 441 90.97 54.96 -25.27
C GLN A 441 91.10 56.32 -25.97
N MET A 442 90.50 57.41 -25.50
CA MET A 442 90.86 58.77 -25.93
C MET A 442 92.24 59.21 -25.42
N VAL A 443 92.69 58.67 -24.28
CA VAL A 443 94.07 58.84 -23.80
C VAL A 443 95.05 57.83 -24.44
N SER A 444 94.55 56.74 -25.02
CA SER A 444 95.36 55.63 -25.58
C SER A 444 95.15 55.38 -27.07
N SER A 445 94.47 56.27 -27.80
CA SER A 445 94.39 56.28 -29.27
C SER A 445 95.63 56.95 -29.89
N SER A 446 96.79 56.58 -29.36
CA SER A 446 97.98 56.33 -30.16
C SER A 446 98.20 54.81 -30.17
N ALA A 447 98.00 54.23 -31.35
CA ALA A 447 98.26 52.83 -31.72
C ALA A 447 97.07 51.84 -31.57
N GLN A 448 96.38 51.68 -32.71
CA GLN A 448 96.13 50.42 -33.43
C GLN A 448 95.34 49.30 -32.73
N ASP A 449 94.63 48.43 -33.44
CA ASP A 449 93.87 48.47 -34.68
C ASP A 449 92.99 47.21 -34.59
N ASP A 450 91.77 47.32 -35.09
CA ASP A 450 90.79 46.29 -35.46
C ASP A 450 91.39 44.94 -35.94
N ASN A 451 90.71 43.79 -36.00
CA ASN A 451 89.40 43.24 -35.62
C ASN A 451 89.38 41.80 -36.25
N GLU A 452 88.31 41.04 -35.97
CA GLU A 452 87.86 39.77 -36.58
C GLU A 452 88.29 38.46 -35.90
N GLN A 453 87.43 37.86 -35.08
CA GLN A 453 86.23 37.04 -35.39
C GLN A 453 86.54 35.58 -35.78
N SER A 454 86.12 34.64 -34.93
CA SER A 454 85.23 33.55 -35.39
C SER A 454 84.45 32.90 -34.25
N VAL A 455 83.18 32.75 -34.56
CA VAL A 455 82.03 32.13 -33.86
C VAL A 455 82.14 30.60 -33.81
N LEU A 456 81.52 29.96 -32.79
CA LEU A 456 80.89 28.61 -32.84
C LEU A 456 80.03 28.41 -31.57
N VAL A 457 78.74 28.77 -31.58
CA VAL A 457 77.54 27.90 -31.67
C VAL A 457 77.45 26.79 -30.61
N LEU A 458 76.48 26.93 -29.69
CA LEU A 458 75.93 25.83 -28.90
C LEU A 458 74.43 25.70 -29.15
N LYS A 459 74.03 24.47 -29.49
CA LYS A 459 72.69 24.04 -29.90
C LYS A 459 71.84 23.59 -28.70
N ASP A 460 70.57 23.88 -28.89
CA ASP A 460 69.34 23.57 -28.16
C ASP A 460 69.03 22.06 -28.01
N GLN A 461 68.28 21.68 -26.95
CA GLN A 461 67.07 20.81 -27.03
C GLN A 461 66.40 20.47 -25.66
N ARG A 462 65.26 21.15 -25.41
CA ARG A 462 63.89 20.72 -24.97
C ARG A 462 63.57 19.46 -24.12
N ALA A 463 62.82 19.73 -23.02
CA ALA A 463 61.40 19.40 -22.69
C ALA A 463 60.91 18.07 -22.04
N GLY A 464 60.06 18.26 -21.00
CA GLY A 464 58.90 17.41 -20.59
C GLY A 464 59.05 16.63 -19.26
N PRO A 465 57.98 16.43 -18.43
CA PRO A 465 56.62 16.08 -18.85
C PRO A 465 55.44 16.75 -18.07
N LYS A 466 54.23 16.28 -18.41
CA LYS A 466 52.85 16.81 -18.23
C LYS A 466 52.12 16.37 -16.95
N ASP A 467 51.08 17.16 -16.63
CA ASP A 467 49.73 16.88 -16.09
C ASP A 467 49.47 15.65 -15.19
N THR A 468 48.79 15.89 -14.06
CA THR A 468 47.54 15.19 -13.68
C THR A 468 46.81 15.95 -12.56
N GLU A 469 45.59 16.40 -12.84
CA GLU A 469 44.48 16.48 -11.87
C GLU A 469 43.92 15.07 -11.65
N CYS A 470 43.57 14.74 -10.40
CA CYS A 470 42.28 14.17 -10.03
C CYS A 470 42.07 14.30 -8.52
#